data_AF-Q1Z1H5-F1
#
_entry.id   AF-Q1Z1H5-F1
#
_cell.length_a   1.000
_cell.length_b   1.000
_cell.length_c   1.000
_cell.angle_alpha   90.00
_cell.angle_beta   90.00
_cell.angle_gamma   90.00
#
_symmetry.space_group_name_H-M   'P 1'
#
loop_
_entity.id
_entity.type
_entity.pdbx_description
1 polymer ?
#
loop_
_entity_poly.entity_id
_entity_poly.type
_entity_poly.pdbx_seq_one_letter_code
_entity_poly.pdbx_strand_id
1 'polypeptide(L)'
;MNYTGKVAVALVLMALLSACGSTPDNRQGVTSTINTDDAVRNAQNIYQNWQEKIQNIEHLQLYSPNKYDVVQAHWKTADSTYQSFAGSPDTAFKSYSIFSSATYLERFLEEINQAQMTLTKLEKLKVKSDRVLAPAIKQMAYLNSLDAARYYRSEYTRLNRFYAKLFNYIDNDDVSDAREEQEEFLERSFSLEIKTVKKIYIAPLETKLRELRRNDVRYYAPLSYSRVETEITDGNRIIDLTPRNFTAIDKKVIDIQFELDHAAHIALEVKGLRDRSKDDYENFILEIENKLLRISRALDNQDLRNQPIRSQAKLITEGVLSARKSNFIQTQPYYADDKSNDTSIEQVTALTKLVEAQKQQIQQLRLEAKSALSIDESVAAQQNGNAELAIPINAAKNAEVEISE
;
A
#
# COMPACT_ATOMS: atom_id res chain seq x y z
N MET A 1 16.92 5.74 72.94
CA MET A 1 15.90 6.79 72.86
C MET A 1 15.00 6.45 71.67
N ASN A 2 13.76 6.00 71.84
CA ASN A 2 12.59 6.65 72.48
C ASN A 2 11.95 7.67 71.52
N TYR A 3 10.65 7.67 71.18
CA TYR A 3 9.50 6.83 71.59
C TYR A 3 8.39 6.90 70.49
N THR A 4 7.53 5.86 70.39
CA THR A 4 6.09 5.79 69.95
C THR A 4 5.36 6.95 69.22
N GLY A 5 4.32 6.73 68.38
CA GLY A 5 3.64 5.48 67.96
C GLY A 5 2.11 5.66 67.67
N LYS A 6 1.39 4.53 67.54
CA LYS A 6 -0.09 4.32 67.38
C LYS A 6 -0.69 4.63 65.99
N VAL A 7 -1.47 3.81 65.25
CA VAL A 7 -2.29 2.57 65.39
C VAL A 7 -3.80 2.82 65.17
N ALA A 8 -4.33 2.25 64.06
CA ALA A 8 -5.67 1.66 63.84
C ALA A 8 -5.68 1.11 62.40
N VAL A 9 -5.86 -0.17 62.02
CA VAL A 9 -6.56 -1.38 62.52
C VAL A 9 -8.05 -1.47 62.18
N ALA A 10 -8.33 -2.18 61.07
CA ALA A 10 -9.42 -3.15 60.84
C ALA A 10 -9.05 -3.89 59.51
N LEU A 11 -8.69 -5.19 59.42
CA LEU A 11 -9.43 -6.43 59.76
C LEU A 11 -10.86 -6.37 59.19
N VAL A 12 -11.38 -7.29 58.37
CA VAL A 12 -11.40 -8.78 58.36
C VAL A 12 -11.56 -9.22 56.87
N LEU A 13 -11.17 -10.39 56.33
CA LEU A 13 -10.81 -11.74 56.83
C LEU A 13 -9.64 -12.33 56.00
N MET A 14 -9.12 -13.51 56.38
CA MET A 14 -8.20 -14.36 55.60
C MET A 14 -8.38 -15.83 56.01
N ALA A 15 -8.51 -16.76 55.05
CA ALA A 15 -8.34 -18.21 55.25
C ALA A 15 -8.05 -18.85 53.87
N LEU A 16 -6.80 -19.09 53.48
CA LEU A 16 -5.81 -20.07 53.96
C LEU A 16 -6.04 -21.51 53.45
N LEU A 17 -5.19 -21.84 52.49
CA LEU A 17 -4.74 -23.17 52.11
C LEU A 17 -4.48 -24.06 53.33
N SER A 18 -4.92 -25.31 53.27
CA SER A 18 -4.46 -26.39 54.15
C SER A 18 -4.19 -27.64 53.32
N ALA A 19 -2.91 -27.81 52.95
CA ALA A 19 -2.39 -29.09 52.47
C ALA A 19 -1.93 -29.92 53.69
N CYS A 20 -2.52 -31.10 53.88
CA CYS A 20 -2.06 -32.08 54.86
C CYS A 20 -1.89 -33.44 54.17
N GLY A 21 -0.64 -33.83 53.92
CA GLY A 21 -0.27 -35.19 53.55
C GLY A 21 0.44 -35.89 54.69
N SER A 22 -0.27 -36.70 55.47
CA SER A 22 0.31 -37.77 56.28
C SER A 22 -0.77 -38.80 56.65
N THR A 23 -0.52 -40.06 56.33
CA THR A 23 -1.40 -41.18 56.70
C THR A 23 -1.36 -41.40 58.21
N PRO A 24 -2.52 -41.61 58.85
CA PRO A 24 -2.72 -42.91 59.45
C PRO A 24 -4.12 -43.49 59.23
N ASP A 25 -4.21 -44.80 59.43
CA ASP A 25 -5.37 -45.65 59.15
C ASP A 25 -6.53 -45.41 60.11
N ASN A 26 -7.64 -44.79 59.64
CA ASN A 26 -8.96 -45.03 60.21
C ASN A 26 -10.10 -44.70 59.22
N ARG A 27 -11.05 -45.62 59.05
CA ARG A 27 -12.20 -45.47 58.15
C ARG A 27 -13.37 -44.76 58.84
N GLN A 28 -13.47 -43.44 58.71
CA GLN A 28 -14.74 -42.72 58.91
C GLN A 28 -14.94 -41.68 57.82
N GLY A 29 -16.11 -41.73 57.16
CA GLY A 29 -16.40 -40.92 55.98
C GLY A 29 -16.65 -39.45 56.32
N VAL A 30 -15.69 -38.59 55.99
CA VAL A 30 -15.95 -37.16 55.80
C VAL A 30 -16.21 -36.95 54.32
N THR A 31 -17.49 -36.84 53.95
CA THR A 31 -17.89 -36.42 52.60
C THR A 31 -17.55 -34.96 52.40
N SER A 32 -16.31 -34.68 51.98
CA SER A 32 -15.97 -33.45 51.28
C SER A 32 -16.67 -33.46 49.92
N THR A 33 -17.93 -33.00 49.92
CA THR A 33 -18.64 -32.63 48.70
C THR A 33 -17.98 -31.40 48.09
N ILE A 34 -16.83 -31.64 47.42
CA ILE A 34 -16.37 -30.78 46.34
C ILE A 34 -17.57 -30.62 45.41
N ASN A 35 -17.94 -29.38 45.09
CA ASN A 35 -19.21 -29.09 44.43
C ASN A 35 -19.15 -29.58 42.96
N THR A 36 -19.50 -30.85 42.75
CA THR A 36 -19.36 -31.59 41.48
C THR A 36 -20.05 -30.87 40.33
N ASP A 37 -21.21 -30.28 40.63
CA ASP A 37 -22.04 -29.55 39.69
C ASP A 37 -21.37 -28.25 39.22
N ASP A 38 -20.64 -27.56 40.11
CA ASP A 38 -19.89 -26.36 39.74
C ASP A 38 -18.66 -26.71 38.90
N ALA A 39 -18.01 -27.84 39.16
CA ALA A 39 -16.87 -28.32 38.37
C ALA A 39 -17.29 -28.68 36.93
N VAL A 40 -18.42 -29.38 36.77
CA VAL A 40 -18.98 -29.70 35.44
C VAL A 40 -19.52 -28.45 34.74
N ARG A 41 -20.19 -27.52 35.45
CA ARG A 41 -20.62 -26.23 34.91
C ARG A 41 -19.44 -25.36 34.45
N ASN A 42 -18.34 -25.36 35.20
CA ASN A 42 -17.11 -24.66 34.79
C ASN A 42 -16.52 -25.29 33.51
N ALA A 43 -16.48 -26.62 33.41
CA ALA A 43 -16.04 -27.31 32.19
C ALA A 43 -16.91 -26.95 30.98
N GLN A 44 -18.23 -26.84 31.14
CA GLN A 44 -19.14 -26.37 30.09
C GLN A 44 -18.82 -24.95 29.62
N ASN A 45 -18.58 -24.01 30.55
CA ASN A 45 -18.22 -22.63 30.21
C ASN A 45 -16.87 -22.56 29.46
N ILE A 46 -15.88 -23.35 29.90
CA ILE A 46 -14.57 -23.47 29.24
C ILE A 46 -14.73 -24.03 27.82
N TYR A 47 -15.52 -25.09 27.66
CA TYR A 47 -15.80 -25.71 26.36
C TYR A 47 -16.44 -24.72 25.37
N GLN A 48 -17.48 -23.99 25.81
CA GLN A 48 -18.16 -23.00 24.96
C GLN A 48 -17.22 -21.86 24.54
N ASN A 49 -16.39 -21.35 25.45
CA ASN A 49 -15.37 -20.33 25.15
C ASN A 49 -14.37 -20.85 24.10
N TRP A 50 -13.87 -22.07 24.27
CA TRP A 50 -12.91 -22.66 23.33
C TRP A 50 -13.51 -22.97 21.95
N GLN A 51 -14.79 -23.36 21.89
CA GLN A 51 -15.49 -23.58 20.64
C GLN A 51 -15.56 -22.28 19.79
N GLU A 52 -15.83 -21.13 20.42
CA GLU A 52 -15.76 -19.81 19.75
C GLU A 52 -14.31 -19.42 19.43
N LYS A 53 -13.38 -19.63 20.36
CA LYS A 53 -11.97 -19.25 20.20
C LYS A 53 -11.32 -19.94 19.01
N ILE A 54 -11.53 -21.25 18.84
CA ILE A 54 -10.92 -22.06 17.78
C ILE A 54 -11.38 -21.63 16.38
N GLN A 55 -12.61 -21.14 16.23
CA GLN A 55 -13.12 -20.64 14.95
C GLN A 55 -12.36 -19.38 14.47
N ASN A 56 -11.73 -18.64 15.38
CA ASN A 56 -11.14 -17.33 15.10
C ASN A 56 -9.59 -17.35 14.96
N ILE A 57 -8.93 -18.51 15.11
CA ILE A 57 -7.46 -18.62 15.09
C ILE A 57 -6.84 -19.03 13.74
N GLU A 58 -7.62 -19.26 12.67
CA GLU A 58 -7.09 -19.70 11.36
C GLU A 58 -5.96 -18.80 10.84
N HIS A 59 -6.11 -17.48 11.03
CA HIS A 59 -5.11 -16.47 10.66
C HIS A 59 -3.73 -16.66 11.34
N LEU A 60 -3.65 -17.43 12.42
CA LEU A 60 -2.39 -17.75 13.10
C LEU A 60 -1.60 -18.88 12.42
N GLN A 61 -2.21 -19.67 11.53
CA GLN A 61 -1.54 -20.80 10.86
C GLN A 61 -0.31 -20.38 10.05
N LEU A 62 -0.31 -19.17 9.47
CA LEU A 62 0.83 -18.62 8.73
C LEU A 62 2.12 -18.51 9.58
N TYR A 63 1.97 -18.26 10.88
CA TYR A 63 3.10 -17.94 11.76
C TYR A 63 3.82 -19.18 12.27
N SER A 64 3.09 -20.29 12.49
CA SER A 64 3.66 -21.62 12.70
C SER A 64 2.57 -22.67 12.44
N PRO A 65 2.57 -23.33 11.26
CA PRO A 65 1.62 -24.40 10.96
C PRO A 65 1.67 -25.52 12.00
N ASN A 66 2.88 -25.90 12.42
CA ASN A 66 3.11 -26.94 13.43
C ASN A 66 2.42 -26.62 14.77
N LYS A 67 2.54 -25.39 15.29
CA LYS A 67 1.89 -25.02 16.56
C LYS A 67 0.37 -24.86 16.40
N TYR A 68 -0.09 -24.38 15.24
CA TYR A 68 -1.52 -24.35 14.93
C TYR A 68 -2.14 -25.75 14.93
N ASP A 69 -1.50 -26.71 14.27
CA ASP A 69 -1.96 -28.11 14.22
C ASP A 69 -1.96 -28.76 15.61
N VAL A 70 -0.99 -28.44 16.47
CA VAL A 70 -0.96 -28.88 17.89
C VAL A 70 -2.14 -28.29 18.69
N VAL A 71 -2.48 -27.01 18.52
CA VAL A 71 -3.67 -26.42 19.17
C VAL A 71 -4.95 -27.13 18.71
N GLN A 72 -5.09 -27.40 17.41
CA GLN A 72 -6.23 -28.12 16.85
C GLN A 72 -6.31 -29.58 17.34
N ALA A 73 -5.17 -30.26 17.49
CA ALA A 73 -5.12 -31.63 18.00
C ALA A 73 -5.53 -31.73 19.48
N HIS A 74 -5.04 -30.81 20.32
CA HIS A 74 -5.45 -30.73 21.72
C HIS A 74 -6.94 -30.36 21.85
N TRP A 75 -7.43 -29.38 21.09
CA TRP A 75 -8.85 -29.03 21.08
C TRP A 75 -9.73 -30.20 20.66
N LYS A 76 -9.39 -30.93 19.59
CA LYS A 76 -10.15 -32.12 19.16
C LYS A 76 -10.20 -33.22 20.22
N THR A 77 -9.11 -33.37 20.99
CA THR A 77 -9.04 -34.33 22.10
C THR A 77 -9.89 -33.85 23.27
N ALA A 78 -9.86 -32.56 23.61
CA ALA A 78 -10.72 -31.94 24.62
C ALA A 78 -12.20 -32.06 24.24
N ASP A 79 -12.59 -31.74 23.01
CA ASP A 79 -13.96 -31.83 22.49
C ASP A 79 -14.54 -33.24 22.64
N SER A 80 -13.86 -34.26 22.11
CA SER A 80 -14.29 -35.67 22.26
C SER A 80 -14.34 -36.14 23.72
N THR A 81 -13.42 -35.65 24.57
CA THR A 81 -13.42 -35.96 26.02
C THR A 81 -14.61 -35.29 26.72
N TYR A 82 -14.92 -34.04 26.40
CA TYR A 82 -16.06 -33.29 26.94
C TYR A 82 -17.40 -33.94 26.54
N GLN A 83 -17.57 -34.27 25.26
CA GLN A 83 -18.76 -34.97 24.76
C GLN A 83 -19.01 -36.30 25.48
N SER A 84 -17.96 -36.98 25.95
CA SER A 84 -18.06 -38.24 26.70
C SER A 84 -18.69 -38.11 28.10
N PHE A 85 -18.71 -36.90 28.71
CA PHE A 85 -19.34 -36.66 30.01
C PHE A 85 -20.43 -35.57 30.01
N ALA A 86 -20.58 -34.79 28.93
CA ALA A 86 -21.55 -33.70 28.86
C ALA A 86 -23.02 -34.13 29.13
N GLY A 87 -23.39 -35.37 28.79
CA GLY A 87 -24.71 -35.94 29.07
C GLY A 87 -24.83 -36.71 30.39
N SER A 88 -23.75 -36.85 31.16
CA SER A 88 -23.71 -37.64 32.40
C SER A 88 -22.63 -37.08 33.36
N PRO A 89 -22.99 -36.16 34.27
CA PRO A 89 -22.05 -35.52 35.19
C PRO A 89 -21.19 -36.51 35.99
N ASP A 90 -21.75 -37.65 36.43
CA ASP A 90 -21.00 -38.71 37.13
C ASP A 90 -19.83 -39.28 36.32
N THR A 91 -19.92 -39.22 34.99
CA THR A 91 -18.88 -39.74 34.09
C THR A 91 -17.66 -38.82 34.04
N ALA A 92 -17.82 -37.53 34.34
CA ALA A 92 -16.71 -36.57 34.45
C ALA A 92 -15.68 -37.01 35.50
N PHE A 93 -16.11 -37.67 36.58
CA PHE A 93 -15.28 -38.11 37.72
C PHE A 93 -14.82 -39.57 37.63
N LYS A 94 -15.15 -40.30 36.55
CA LYS A 94 -14.65 -41.66 36.31
C LYS A 94 -13.24 -41.61 35.70
N SER A 95 -12.42 -42.62 35.96
CA SER A 95 -11.10 -42.79 35.32
C SER A 95 -11.23 -42.83 33.79
N TYR A 96 -10.41 -42.03 33.11
CA TYR A 96 -10.41 -41.90 31.65
C TYR A 96 -9.87 -43.15 30.94
N SER A 97 -8.93 -43.86 31.55
CA SER A 97 -8.30 -45.07 31.00
C SER A 97 -7.81 -45.99 32.11
N ILE A 98 -7.80 -47.30 31.84
CA ILE A 98 -7.24 -48.33 32.75
C ILE A 98 -5.73 -48.14 33.04
N PHE A 99 -5.03 -47.33 32.24
CA PHE A 99 -3.61 -46.99 32.39
C PHE A 99 -3.37 -45.56 32.91
N SER A 100 -4.41 -44.83 33.30
CA SER A 100 -4.29 -43.44 33.78
C SER A 100 -5.03 -43.23 35.09
N SER A 101 -4.40 -42.50 36.01
CA SER A 101 -5.05 -42.03 37.23
C SER A 101 -5.99 -40.84 37.01
N ALA A 102 -5.98 -40.22 35.82
CA ALA A 102 -6.79 -39.05 35.51
C ALA A 102 -8.25 -39.42 35.21
N THR A 103 -9.16 -38.57 35.67
CA THR A 103 -10.58 -38.59 35.34
C THR A 103 -10.86 -37.97 33.96
N TYR A 104 -12.07 -38.17 33.42
CA TYR A 104 -12.50 -37.49 32.18
C TYR A 104 -12.43 -35.96 32.30
N LEU A 105 -12.80 -35.39 33.45
CA LEU A 105 -12.73 -33.95 33.71
C LEU A 105 -11.28 -33.44 33.73
N GLU A 106 -10.40 -34.12 34.47
CA GLU A 106 -8.97 -33.76 34.53
C GLU A 106 -8.33 -33.89 33.14
N ARG A 107 -8.67 -34.92 32.38
CA ARG A 107 -8.20 -35.11 31.00
C ARG A 107 -8.65 -33.99 30.07
N PHE A 108 -9.90 -33.55 30.16
CA PHE A 108 -10.42 -32.40 29.42
C PHE A 108 -9.67 -31.12 29.80
N LEU A 109 -9.54 -30.83 31.10
CA LEU A 109 -8.86 -29.62 31.58
C LEU A 109 -7.37 -29.58 31.20
N GLU A 110 -6.69 -30.72 31.20
CA GLU A 110 -5.30 -30.84 30.76
C GLU A 110 -5.15 -30.56 29.25
N GLU A 111 -6.00 -31.14 28.41
CA GLU A 111 -5.95 -30.88 26.95
C GLU A 111 -6.27 -29.40 26.63
N ILE A 112 -7.23 -28.80 27.34
CA ILE A 112 -7.49 -27.35 27.25
C ILE A 112 -6.27 -26.52 27.70
N ASN A 113 -5.56 -26.95 28.75
CA ASN A 113 -4.36 -26.26 29.23
C ASN A 113 -3.23 -26.32 28.17
N GLN A 114 -2.95 -27.49 27.60
CA GLN A 114 -1.96 -27.65 26.53
C GLN A 114 -2.32 -26.86 25.27
N ALA A 115 -3.60 -26.83 24.89
CA ALA A 115 -4.10 -25.96 23.83
C ALA A 115 -3.86 -24.48 24.15
N GLN A 116 -4.18 -24.02 25.36
CA GLN A 116 -3.97 -22.63 25.80
C GLN A 116 -2.49 -22.24 25.82
N MET A 117 -1.62 -23.09 26.38
CA MET A 117 -0.17 -22.87 26.42
C MET A 117 0.42 -22.76 25.03
N THR A 118 -0.03 -23.60 24.09
CA THR A 118 0.47 -23.59 22.71
C THR A 118 -0.06 -22.38 21.93
N LEU A 119 -1.34 -22.04 22.11
CA LEU A 119 -1.95 -20.86 21.51
C LEU A 119 -1.26 -19.57 21.99
N THR A 120 -0.96 -19.43 23.28
CA THR A 120 -0.21 -18.27 23.79
C THR A 120 1.24 -18.21 23.30
N LYS A 121 1.89 -19.35 23.01
CA LYS A 121 3.18 -19.35 22.29
C LYS A 121 3.02 -18.82 20.86
N LEU A 122 1.95 -19.24 20.17
CA LEU A 122 1.63 -18.83 18.80
C LEU A 122 1.25 -17.34 18.71
N GLU A 123 0.47 -16.82 19.66
CA GLU A 123 0.15 -15.39 19.78
C GLU A 123 1.42 -14.53 20.01
N LYS A 124 2.35 -14.99 20.85
CA LYS A 124 3.66 -14.32 21.04
C LYS A 124 4.51 -14.36 19.77
N LEU A 125 4.51 -15.50 19.07
CA LEU A 125 5.21 -15.65 17.79
C LEU A 125 4.62 -14.73 16.71
N LYS A 126 3.29 -14.55 16.70
CA LYS A 126 2.58 -13.58 15.84
C LYS A 126 3.13 -12.16 16.05
N VAL A 127 3.14 -11.67 17.30
CA VAL A 127 3.65 -10.33 17.63
C VAL A 127 5.13 -10.17 17.27
N LYS A 128 5.96 -11.19 17.53
CA LYS A 128 7.39 -11.20 17.16
C LYS A 128 7.56 -11.10 15.64
N SER A 129 6.80 -11.90 14.89
CA SER A 129 6.86 -11.97 13.43
C SER A 129 6.30 -10.72 12.77
N ASP A 130 5.18 -10.17 13.24
CA ASP A 130 4.61 -8.92 12.72
C ASP A 130 5.61 -7.78 12.80
N ARG A 131 6.38 -7.70 13.88
CA ARG A 131 7.41 -6.67 14.09
C ARG A 131 8.65 -6.89 13.20
N VAL A 132 9.13 -8.12 13.05
CA VAL A 132 10.34 -8.43 12.27
C VAL A 132 10.04 -8.45 10.78
N LEU A 133 8.89 -9.00 10.38
CA LEU A 133 8.51 -9.21 8.98
C LEU A 133 7.61 -8.10 8.40
N ALA A 134 7.42 -6.98 9.10
CA ALA A 134 6.52 -5.90 8.67
C ALA A 134 6.70 -5.46 7.19
N PRO A 135 7.94 -5.28 6.66
CA PRO A 135 8.15 -4.99 5.24
C PRO A 135 7.62 -6.09 4.32
N ALA A 136 7.97 -7.36 4.60
CA ALA A 136 7.56 -8.51 3.80
C ALA A 136 6.04 -8.73 3.84
N ILE A 137 5.40 -8.58 5.01
CA ILE A 137 3.94 -8.67 5.19
C ILE A 137 3.24 -7.59 4.35
N LYS A 138 3.69 -6.33 4.43
CA LYS A 138 3.15 -5.21 3.65
C LYS A 138 3.31 -5.45 2.15
N GLN A 139 4.46 -5.97 1.73
CA GLN A 139 4.76 -6.24 0.32
C GLN A 139 3.92 -7.38 -0.24
N MET A 140 3.74 -8.46 0.51
CA MET A 140 2.88 -9.58 0.13
C MET A 140 1.41 -9.15 0.04
N ALA A 141 0.92 -8.38 1.01
CA ALA A 141 -0.43 -7.80 0.96
C ALA A 141 -0.64 -6.92 -0.28
N TYR A 142 0.38 -6.15 -0.69
CA TYR A 142 0.32 -5.34 -1.90
C TYR A 142 0.26 -6.18 -3.19
N LEU A 143 1.10 -7.21 -3.30
CA LEU A 143 1.05 -8.17 -4.43
C LEU A 143 -0.31 -8.89 -4.53
N ASN A 144 -0.94 -9.17 -3.40
CA ASN A 144 -2.29 -9.75 -3.37
C ASN A 144 -3.33 -8.75 -3.90
N SER A 145 -3.21 -7.47 -3.55
CA SER A 145 -4.11 -6.42 -4.07
C SER A 145 -3.98 -6.18 -5.58
N LEU A 146 -2.83 -6.54 -6.18
CA LEU A 146 -2.61 -6.51 -7.63
C LEU A 146 -3.05 -7.80 -8.36
N ASP A 147 -3.57 -8.81 -7.65
CA ASP A 147 -3.88 -10.14 -8.18
C ASP A 147 -2.68 -10.78 -8.93
N ALA A 148 -1.46 -10.60 -8.38
CA ALA A 148 -0.22 -11.08 -9.02
C ALA A 148 -0.23 -12.60 -9.29
N ALA A 149 -0.97 -13.37 -8.48
CA ALA A 149 -1.17 -14.81 -8.66
C ALA A 149 -1.84 -15.17 -9.99
N ARG A 150 -2.79 -14.36 -10.49
CA ARG A 150 -3.46 -14.57 -11.78
C ARG A 150 -2.54 -14.37 -12.97
N TYR A 151 -1.63 -13.39 -12.89
CA TYR A 151 -0.71 -13.06 -13.99
C TYR A 151 0.56 -13.93 -13.99
N TYR A 152 1.10 -14.26 -12.82
CA TYR A 152 2.40 -14.90 -12.65
C TYR A 152 2.39 -16.07 -11.63
N ARG A 153 1.37 -16.94 -11.72
CA ARG A 153 1.12 -18.07 -10.80
C ARG A 153 2.37 -18.82 -10.32
N SER A 154 3.29 -19.19 -11.21
CA SER A 154 4.50 -19.96 -10.83
C SER A 154 5.47 -19.14 -9.97
N GLU A 155 5.73 -17.88 -10.35
CA GLU A 155 6.64 -17.00 -9.60
C GLU A 155 6.02 -16.64 -8.25
N TYR A 156 4.75 -16.25 -8.23
CA TYR A 156 3.98 -16.00 -7.00
C TYR A 156 3.96 -17.23 -6.06
N THR A 157 3.79 -18.44 -6.58
CA THR A 157 3.80 -19.68 -5.77
C THR A 157 5.19 -20.01 -5.20
N ARG A 158 6.28 -19.62 -5.89
CA ARG A 158 7.65 -19.72 -5.34
C ARG A 158 7.86 -18.67 -4.25
N LEU A 159 7.41 -17.44 -4.50
CA LEU A 159 7.49 -16.33 -3.56
C LEU A 159 6.69 -16.61 -2.28
N ASN A 160 5.48 -17.16 -2.37
CA ASN A 160 4.66 -17.50 -1.20
C ASN A 160 5.29 -18.62 -0.34
N ARG A 161 5.99 -19.59 -0.95
CA ARG A 161 6.78 -20.57 -0.20
C ARG A 161 7.99 -19.95 0.50
N PHE A 162 8.63 -18.96 -0.15
CA PHE A 162 9.70 -18.20 0.47
C PHE A 162 9.18 -17.33 1.63
N TYR A 163 8.04 -16.66 1.44
CA TYR A 163 7.34 -15.92 2.49
C TYR A 163 7.07 -16.79 3.73
N ALA A 164 6.53 -18.01 3.55
CA ALA A 164 6.33 -18.97 4.63
C ALA A 164 7.65 -19.39 5.33
N LYS A 165 8.76 -19.51 4.58
CA LYS A 165 10.09 -19.81 5.14
C LYS A 165 10.55 -18.72 6.15
N LEU A 166 10.22 -17.45 5.90
CA LEU A 166 10.56 -16.35 6.82
C LEU A 166 9.91 -16.51 8.19
N PHE A 167 8.66 -17.00 8.27
CA PHE A 167 8.00 -17.28 9.54
C PHE A 167 8.63 -18.49 10.25
N ASN A 168 9.01 -19.54 9.51
CA ASN A 168 9.68 -20.71 10.08
C ASN A 168 11.01 -20.36 10.77
N TYR A 169 11.80 -19.42 10.22
CA TYR A 169 13.00 -18.93 10.90
C TYR A 169 12.67 -18.30 12.26
N ILE A 170 11.64 -17.45 12.33
CA ILE A 170 11.24 -16.80 13.58
C ILE A 170 10.67 -17.81 14.59
N ASP A 171 10.03 -18.88 14.11
CA ASP A 171 9.51 -19.99 14.92
C ASP A 171 10.64 -20.84 15.56
N ASN A 172 11.76 -20.98 14.86
CA ASN A 172 12.98 -21.64 15.36
C ASN A 172 13.89 -20.71 16.21
N ASP A 173 13.48 -19.45 16.40
CA ASP A 173 14.24 -18.37 17.05
C ASP A 173 15.40 -17.75 16.24
N ASP A 174 15.57 -18.16 14.97
CA ASP A 174 16.57 -17.69 13.99
C ASP A 174 16.23 -16.30 13.41
N VAL A 175 16.15 -15.29 14.28
CA VAL A 175 15.75 -13.91 13.90
C VAL A 175 16.76 -13.20 12.98
N SER A 176 18.03 -13.64 12.98
CA SER A 176 19.05 -13.10 12.08
C SER A 176 18.77 -13.50 10.64
N ASP A 177 18.67 -14.81 10.39
CA ASP A 177 18.37 -15.42 9.11
C ASP A 177 17.02 -14.91 8.55
N ALA A 178 16.01 -14.75 9.42
CA ALA A 178 14.72 -14.16 9.05
C ALA A 178 14.81 -12.72 8.51
N ARG A 179 15.83 -11.95 8.91
CA ARG A 179 16.09 -10.58 8.44
C ARG A 179 16.93 -10.57 7.17
N GLU A 180 18.00 -11.35 7.12
CA GLU A 180 18.85 -11.49 5.94
C GLU A 180 18.04 -12.00 4.73
N GLU A 181 17.27 -13.08 4.92
CA GLU A 181 16.43 -13.63 3.85
C GLU A 181 15.18 -12.78 3.56
N GLN A 182 14.80 -11.86 4.46
CA GLN A 182 13.78 -10.86 4.13
C GLN A 182 14.29 -9.88 3.06
N GLU A 183 15.57 -9.53 3.00
CA GLU A 183 16.09 -8.63 1.97
C GLU A 183 15.96 -9.26 0.57
N GLU A 184 16.37 -10.52 0.43
CA GLU A 184 16.17 -11.32 -0.81
C GLU A 184 14.68 -11.49 -1.16
N PHE A 185 13.82 -11.66 -0.15
CA PHE A 185 12.37 -11.70 -0.36
C PHE A 185 11.83 -10.37 -0.90
N LEU A 186 12.28 -9.24 -0.36
CA LEU A 186 11.85 -7.90 -0.79
C LEU A 186 12.29 -7.61 -2.23
N GLU A 187 13.52 -7.95 -2.62
CA GLU A 187 13.99 -7.81 -4.00
C GLU A 187 13.13 -8.63 -4.97
N ARG A 188 12.90 -9.92 -4.66
CA ARG A 188 12.11 -10.82 -5.52
C ARG A 188 10.65 -10.40 -5.63
N SER A 189 10.05 -9.96 -4.52
CA SER A 189 8.66 -9.49 -4.50
C SER A 189 8.48 -8.13 -5.19
N PHE A 190 9.48 -7.25 -5.15
CA PHE A 190 9.49 -6.01 -5.93
C PHE A 190 9.68 -6.27 -7.43
N SER A 191 10.54 -7.23 -7.81
CA SER A 191 10.64 -7.69 -9.20
C SER A 191 9.32 -8.25 -9.74
N LEU A 192 8.60 -9.04 -8.93
CA LEU A 192 7.28 -9.56 -9.28
C LEU A 192 6.21 -8.45 -9.38
N GLU A 193 6.29 -7.42 -8.54
CA GLU A 193 5.44 -6.23 -8.63
C GLU A 193 5.62 -5.51 -9.97
N ILE A 194 6.87 -5.16 -10.33
CA ILE A 194 7.20 -4.51 -11.61
C ILE A 194 6.67 -5.33 -12.80
N LYS A 195 6.92 -6.64 -12.81
CA LYS A 195 6.39 -7.55 -13.85
C LYS A 195 4.86 -7.52 -13.93
N THR A 196 4.19 -7.53 -12.79
CA THR A 196 2.72 -7.52 -12.69
C THR A 196 2.14 -6.20 -13.22
N VAL A 197 2.71 -5.06 -12.82
CA VAL A 197 2.28 -3.74 -13.32
C VAL A 197 2.53 -3.62 -14.83
N LYS A 198 3.70 -4.01 -15.34
CA LYS A 198 3.97 -4.06 -16.80
C LYS A 198 2.98 -4.96 -17.55
N LYS A 199 2.61 -6.10 -16.96
CA LYS A 199 1.66 -7.06 -17.56
C LYS A 199 0.24 -6.51 -17.65
N ILE A 200 -0.18 -5.70 -16.69
CA ILE A 200 -1.50 -5.06 -16.67
C ILE A 200 -1.54 -3.88 -17.66
N TYR A 201 -0.56 -2.98 -17.59
CA TYR A 201 -0.64 -1.68 -18.26
C TYR A 201 0.06 -1.62 -19.64
N ILE A 202 1.20 -2.28 -19.82
CA ILE A 202 2.03 -2.14 -21.06
C ILE A 202 1.84 -3.31 -22.03
N ALA A 203 1.74 -4.55 -21.54
CA ALA A 203 1.59 -5.72 -22.41
C ALA A 203 0.35 -5.69 -23.36
N PRO A 204 -0.79 -5.05 -23.03
CA PRO A 204 -1.87 -4.82 -23.99
C PRO A 204 -1.45 -3.87 -25.13
N LEU A 205 -0.68 -2.83 -24.84
CA LEU A 205 -0.20 -1.83 -25.81
C LEU A 205 0.88 -2.44 -26.73
N GLU A 206 1.78 -3.26 -26.19
CA GLU A 206 2.72 -4.08 -26.97
C GLU A 206 2.01 -5.09 -27.87
N THR A 207 0.80 -5.52 -27.51
CA THR A 207 -0.03 -6.38 -28.36
C THR A 207 -0.62 -5.59 -29.53
N LYS A 208 -1.18 -4.39 -29.28
CA LYS A 208 -1.62 -3.46 -30.33
C LYS A 208 -0.47 -3.08 -31.28
N LEU A 209 0.73 -2.77 -30.77
CA LEU A 209 1.89 -2.46 -31.61
C LEU A 209 2.25 -3.64 -32.54
N ARG A 210 2.19 -4.88 -32.05
CA ARG A 210 2.39 -6.09 -32.86
C ARG A 210 1.30 -6.28 -33.93
N GLU A 211 0.08 -5.83 -33.69
CA GLU A 211 -0.99 -5.80 -34.68
C GLU A 211 -0.75 -4.73 -35.75
N LEU A 212 -0.36 -3.51 -35.36
CA LEU A 212 0.06 -2.47 -36.32
C LEU A 212 1.22 -2.96 -37.21
N ARG A 213 2.18 -3.70 -36.65
CA ARG A 213 3.28 -4.32 -37.39
C ARG A 213 2.81 -5.38 -38.40
N ARG A 214 1.72 -6.11 -38.13
CA ARG A 214 1.11 -7.06 -39.06
C ARG A 214 0.33 -6.37 -40.18
N ASN A 215 -0.14 -5.16 -39.94
CA ASN A 215 -0.88 -4.32 -40.88
C ASN A 215 0.05 -3.36 -41.66
N ASP A 216 1.34 -3.69 -41.78
CA ASP A 216 2.37 -2.91 -42.48
C ASP A 216 2.53 -1.44 -42.03
N VAL A 217 2.02 -1.05 -40.85
CA VAL A 217 2.10 0.33 -40.34
C VAL A 217 3.55 0.81 -40.22
N ARG A 218 4.49 -0.10 -39.90
CA ARG A 218 5.93 0.21 -39.88
C ARG A 218 6.49 0.60 -41.25
N TYR A 219 5.92 0.09 -42.34
CA TYR A 219 6.33 0.40 -43.71
C TYR A 219 5.74 1.74 -44.18
N TYR A 220 4.45 1.97 -43.94
CA TYR A 220 3.77 3.22 -44.36
C TYR A 220 4.04 4.41 -43.44
N ALA A 221 4.23 4.20 -42.14
CA ALA A 221 4.43 5.25 -41.14
C ALA A 221 5.65 4.96 -40.22
N PRO A 222 6.87 4.78 -40.77
CA PRO A 222 8.04 4.34 -40.00
C PRO A 222 8.41 5.30 -38.85
N LEU A 223 8.23 6.61 -39.02
CA LEU A 223 8.51 7.62 -37.99
C LEU A 223 7.51 7.52 -36.83
N SER A 224 6.20 7.49 -37.13
CA SER A 224 5.17 7.35 -36.09
C SER A 224 5.26 6.01 -35.37
N TYR A 225 5.52 4.92 -36.10
CA TYR A 225 5.72 3.59 -35.52
C TYR A 225 6.95 3.55 -34.58
N SER A 226 8.09 4.12 -34.98
CA SER A 226 9.29 4.24 -34.12
C SER A 226 9.04 5.09 -32.87
N ARG A 227 8.17 6.10 -32.97
CA ARG A 227 7.75 6.89 -31.81
C ARG A 227 6.99 6.03 -30.80
N VAL A 228 6.06 5.18 -31.23
CA VAL A 228 5.37 4.24 -30.33
C VAL A 228 6.35 3.28 -29.64
N GLU A 229 7.35 2.76 -30.35
CA GLU A 229 8.40 1.91 -29.75
C GLU A 229 9.16 2.65 -28.63
N THR A 230 9.45 3.94 -28.85
CA THR A 230 10.08 4.82 -27.84
C THR A 230 9.16 5.09 -26.65
N GLU A 231 7.90 5.44 -26.88
CA GLU A 231 6.93 5.72 -25.82
C GLU A 231 6.64 4.48 -24.95
N ILE A 232 6.57 3.28 -25.55
CA ILE A 232 6.47 2.01 -24.80
C ILE A 232 7.73 1.72 -23.98
N THR A 233 8.92 1.98 -24.54
CA THR A 233 10.20 1.82 -23.82
C THR A 233 10.26 2.75 -22.60
N ASP A 234 9.80 3.98 -22.76
CA ASP A 234 9.68 4.94 -21.66
C ASP A 234 8.61 4.56 -20.63
N GLY A 235 7.47 4.01 -21.06
CA GLY A 235 6.45 3.49 -20.14
C GLY A 235 6.97 2.33 -19.29
N ASN A 236 7.70 1.40 -19.91
CA ASN A 236 8.40 0.34 -19.20
C ASN A 236 9.40 0.91 -18.15
N ARG A 237 10.20 1.91 -18.53
CA ARG A 237 11.17 2.60 -17.67
C ARG A 237 10.53 3.36 -16.50
N ILE A 238 9.36 3.98 -16.69
CA ILE A 238 8.60 4.63 -15.61
C ILE A 238 8.12 3.60 -14.59
N ILE A 239 7.70 2.42 -15.03
CA ILE A 239 7.28 1.32 -14.14
C ILE A 239 8.48 0.69 -13.43
N ASP A 240 9.65 0.56 -14.07
CA ASP A 240 10.87 0.06 -13.41
C ASP A 240 11.33 0.97 -12.27
N LEU A 241 11.26 2.30 -12.45
CA LEU A 241 11.67 3.28 -11.44
C LEU A 241 10.60 3.52 -10.37
N THR A 242 9.32 3.53 -10.77
CA THR A 242 8.19 3.96 -9.92
C THR A 242 6.92 3.12 -10.18
N PRO A 243 6.92 1.81 -9.86
CA PRO A 243 5.81 0.90 -10.21
C PRO A 243 4.47 1.25 -9.55
N ARG A 244 4.48 2.07 -8.50
CA ARG A 244 3.28 2.52 -7.76
C ARG A 244 2.79 3.91 -8.15
N ASN A 245 3.47 4.61 -9.06
CA ASN A 245 3.05 5.94 -9.50
C ASN A 245 1.99 5.83 -10.60
N PHE A 246 0.80 5.37 -10.21
CA PHE A 246 -0.31 5.11 -11.13
C PHE A 246 -0.69 6.36 -11.95
N THR A 247 -0.65 7.57 -11.36
CA THR A 247 -0.87 8.82 -12.10
C THR A 247 0.10 8.99 -13.29
N ALA A 248 1.38 8.66 -13.12
CA ALA A 248 2.36 8.72 -14.21
C ALA A 248 2.19 7.57 -15.21
N ILE A 249 1.85 6.36 -14.73
CA ILE A 249 1.63 5.17 -15.55
C ILE A 249 0.39 5.35 -16.43
N ASP A 250 -0.76 5.74 -15.85
CA ASP A 250 -2.03 5.97 -16.55
C ASP A 250 -1.88 7.08 -17.60
N LYS A 251 -1.21 8.18 -17.25
CA LYS A 251 -0.87 9.22 -18.23
C LYS A 251 -0.07 8.65 -19.40
N LYS A 252 0.98 7.88 -19.12
CA LYS A 252 1.86 7.31 -20.16
C LYS A 252 1.11 6.27 -21.01
N VAL A 253 0.18 5.51 -20.43
CA VAL A 253 -0.70 4.59 -21.15
C VAL A 253 -1.62 5.34 -22.12
N ILE A 254 -2.18 6.48 -21.71
CA ILE A 254 -2.95 7.37 -22.59
C ILE A 254 -2.08 7.93 -23.71
N ASP A 255 -0.89 8.43 -23.39
CA ASP A 255 0.06 9.00 -24.35
C ASP A 255 0.51 7.93 -25.39
N ILE A 256 0.80 6.69 -24.97
CA ILE A 256 1.10 5.55 -25.86
C ILE A 256 -0.12 5.17 -26.71
N GLN A 257 -1.32 5.13 -26.14
CA GLN A 257 -2.53 4.79 -26.88
C GLN A 257 -2.83 5.82 -27.97
N PHE A 258 -2.63 7.11 -27.68
CA PHE A 258 -2.72 8.17 -28.69
C PHE A 258 -1.71 7.96 -29.83
N GLU A 259 -0.44 7.68 -29.54
CA GLU A 259 0.57 7.46 -30.59
C GLU A 259 0.33 6.15 -31.39
N LEU A 260 -0.25 5.11 -30.78
CA LEU A 260 -0.71 3.90 -31.49
C LEU A 260 -1.78 4.24 -32.54
N ASP A 261 -2.82 4.96 -32.12
CA ASP A 261 -3.94 5.33 -32.99
C ASP A 261 -3.50 6.32 -34.07
N HIS A 262 -2.61 7.26 -33.72
CA HIS A 262 -1.95 8.19 -34.64
C HIS A 262 -1.08 7.46 -35.67
N ALA A 263 -0.26 6.48 -35.26
CA ALA A 263 0.56 5.70 -36.20
C ALA A 263 -0.30 4.90 -37.19
N ALA A 264 -1.40 4.29 -36.72
CA ALA A 264 -2.36 3.60 -37.57
C ALA A 264 -3.00 4.56 -38.60
N HIS A 265 -3.44 5.74 -38.17
CA HIS A 265 -4.02 6.76 -39.03
C HIS A 265 -3.02 7.26 -40.10
N ILE A 266 -1.79 7.62 -39.70
CA ILE A 266 -0.76 8.07 -40.65
C ILE A 266 -0.41 6.98 -41.68
N ALA A 267 -0.41 5.70 -41.29
CA ALA A 267 -0.18 4.61 -42.23
C ALA A 267 -1.31 4.47 -43.27
N LEU A 268 -2.57 4.70 -42.87
CA LEU A 268 -3.71 4.72 -43.81
C LEU A 268 -3.60 5.90 -44.78
N GLU A 269 -3.28 7.10 -44.29
CA GLU A 269 -3.09 8.30 -45.13
C GLU A 269 -1.92 8.14 -46.11
N VAL A 270 -0.76 7.65 -45.66
CA VAL A 270 0.41 7.42 -46.53
C VAL A 270 0.14 6.31 -47.55
N LYS A 271 -0.58 5.24 -47.18
CA LYS A 271 -1.03 4.22 -48.13
C LYS A 271 -1.96 4.82 -49.17
N GLY A 272 -2.97 5.60 -48.76
CA GLY A 272 -3.89 6.30 -49.65
C GLY A 272 -3.18 7.29 -50.58
N LEU A 273 -2.10 7.93 -50.13
CA LEU A 273 -1.26 8.80 -50.96
C LEU A 273 -0.44 8.02 -52.00
N ARG A 274 0.14 6.87 -51.63
CA ARG A 274 0.89 6.01 -52.55
C ARG A 274 0.00 5.42 -53.64
N ASP A 275 -1.24 5.09 -53.27
CA ASP A 275 -2.19 4.40 -54.16
C ASP A 275 -2.97 5.38 -55.07
N ARG A 276 -2.76 6.71 -54.95
CA ARG A 276 -3.33 7.76 -55.83
C ARG A 276 -2.59 7.89 -57.17
N SER A 277 -3.32 8.31 -58.21
CA SER A 277 -2.71 8.65 -59.50
C SER A 277 -2.04 10.04 -59.47
N LYS A 278 -1.23 10.35 -60.49
CA LYS A 278 -0.59 11.66 -60.64
C LYS A 278 -1.62 12.79 -60.77
N ASP A 279 -2.76 12.52 -61.42
CA ASP A 279 -3.80 13.49 -61.69
C ASP A 279 -4.62 13.80 -60.42
N ASP A 280 -4.61 12.90 -59.43
CA ASP A 280 -5.25 13.09 -58.12
C ASP A 280 -4.42 13.98 -57.16
N TYR A 281 -3.16 14.27 -57.48
CA TYR A 281 -2.28 15.05 -56.59
C TYR A 281 -2.72 16.52 -56.49
N GLU A 282 -3.16 17.13 -57.60
CA GLU A 282 -3.71 18.49 -57.56
C GLU A 282 -4.96 18.54 -56.68
N ASN A 283 -5.89 17.61 -56.88
CA ASN A 283 -7.10 17.48 -56.06
C ASN A 283 -6.78 17.29 -54.57
N PHE A 284 -5.78 16.46 -54.22
CA PHE A 284 -5.35 16.28 -52.83
C PHE A 284 -4.80 17.57 -52.19
N ILE A 285 -3.99 18.33 -52.94
CA ILE A 285 -3.47 19.62 -52.47
C ILE A 285 -4.60 20.65 -52.32
N LEU A 286 -5.54 20.70 -53.26
CA LEU A 286 -6.73 21.56 -53.19
C LEU A 286 -7.66 21.16 -52.03
N GLU A 287 -7.78 19.88 -51.67
CA GLU A 287 -8.50 19.46 -50.46
C GLU A 287 -7.85 20.02 -49.18
N ILE A 288 -6.52 19.98 -49.06
CA ILE A 288 -5.79 20.54 -47.91
C ILE A 288 -5.99 22.06 -47.87
N GLU A 289 -5.85 22.74 -49.00
CA GLU A 289 -6.08 24.17 -49.10
C GLU A 289 -7.51 24.55 -48.68
N ASN A 290 -8.54 23.84 -49.17
CA ASN A 290 -9.93 24.07 -48.79
C ASN A 290 -10.19 23.80 -47.30
N LYS A 291 -9.50 22.83 -46.69
CA LYS A 291 -9.55 22.60 -45.23
C LYS A 291 -8.97 23.80 -44.47
N LEU A 292 -7.82 24.33 -44.89
CA LEU A 292 -7.21 25.52 -44.27
C LEU A 292 -8.04 26.78 -44.48
N LEU A 293 -8.59 27.00 -45.69
CA LEU A 293 -9.49 28.11 -46.01
C LEU A 293 -10.74 28.14 -45.11
N ARG A 294 -11.33 26.97 -44.84
CA ARG A 294 -12.48 26.87 -43.92
C ARG A 294 -12.11 27.30 -42.50
N ILE A 295 -10.90 26.96 -42.05
CA ILE A 295 -10.40 27.36 -40.73
C ILE A 295 -10.09 28.87 -40.69
N SER A 296 -9.40 29.42 -41.69
CA SER A 296 -9.07 30.85 -41.75
C SER A 296 -10.33 31.73 -41.84
N ARG A 297 -11.33 31.31 -42.62
CA ARG A 297 -12.60 32.02 -42.72
C ARG A 297 -13.43 31.94 -41.44
N ALA A 298 -13.47 30.79 -40.78
CA ALA A 298 -14.18 30.65 -39.50
C ALA A 298 -13.51 31.43 -38.34
N LEU A 299 -12.22 31.77 -38.48
CA LEU A 299 -11.45 32.48 -37.47
C LEU A 299 -11.52 34.01 -37.61
N ASP A 300 -11.27 34.54 -38.82
CA ASP A 300 -11.13 35.98 -39.08
C ASP A 300 -11.59 36.37 -40.49
N ASN A 301 -12.42 35.54 -41.12
CA ASN A 301 -12.93 35.71 -42.49
C ASN A 301 -11.87 35.89 -43.61
N GLN A 302 -10.59 35.58 -43.33
CA GLN A 302 -9.49 35.76 -44.28
C GLN A 302 -9.39 34.61 -45.31
N ASP A 303 -9.03 34.94 -46.54
CA ASP A 303 -8.67 33.99 -47.60
C ASP A 303 -7.15 34.01 -47.82
N LEU A 304 -6.48 32.92 -47.43
CA LEU A 304 -5.01 32.84 -47.38
C LEU A 304 -4.41 32.04 -48.55
N ARG A 305 -5.22 31.66 -49.55
CA ARG A 305 -4.80 30.71 -50.60
C ARG A 305 -3.71 31.21 -51.54
N ASN A 306 -3.47 32.53 -51.55
CA ASN A 306 -2.31 33.11 -52.24
C ASN A 306 -0.97 32.86 -51.53
N GLN A 307 -0.96 32.24 -50.34
CA GLN A 307 0.25 31.88 -49.60
C GLN A 307 0.55 30.37 -49.70
N PRO A 308 1.82 29.94 -49.63
CA PRO A 308 2.17 28.53 -49.49
C PRO A 308 1.47 27.87 -48.29
N ILE A 309 1.01 26.62 -48.42
CA ILE A 309 0.25 25.89 -47.40
C ILE A 309 0.88 25.95 -45.99
N ARG A 310 2.21 25.84 -45.88
CA ARG A 310 2.92 25.97 -44.59
C ARG A 310 2.79 27.37 -43.98
N SER A 311 2.78 28.42 -44.82
CA SER A 311 2.56 29.80 -44.39
C SER A 311 1.09 30.05 -44.01
N GLN A 312 0.13 29.48 -44.73
CA GLN A 312 -1.29 29.53 -44.36
C GLN A 312 -1.52 29.00 -42.94
N ALA A 313 -1.01 27.80 -42.63
CA ALA A 313 -1.13 27.18 -41.30
C ALA A 313 -0.48 28.02 -40.19
N LYS A 314 0.66 28.68 -40.48
CA LYS A 314 1.31 29.60 -39.55
C LYS A 314 0.44 30.83 -39.25
N LEU A 315 -0.06 31.50 -40.30
CA LEU A 315 -0.91 32.69 -40.17
C LEU A 315 -2.22 32.38 -39.43
N ILE A 316 -2.84 31.23 -39.70
CA ILE A 316 -4.01 30.74 -38.94
C ILE A 316 -3.66 30.58 -37.45
N THR A 317 -2.50 30.00 -37.14
CA THR A 317 -2.06 29.81 -35.74
C THR A 317 -1.82 31.14 -35.03
N GLU A 318 -1.17 32.10 -35.69
CA GLU A 318 -0.95 33.46 -35.18
C GLU A 318 -2.29 34.21 -34.98
N GLY A 319 -3.25 34.02 -35.89
CA GLY A 319 -4.62 34.49 -35.75
C GLY A 319 -5.34 33.90 -34.53
N VAL A 320 -5.27 32.57 -34.31
CA VAL A 320 -5.88 31.91 -33.13
C VAL A 320 -5.28 32.44 -31.83
N LEU A 321 -3.95 32.61 -31.78
CA LEU A 321 -3.28 33.18 -30.61
C LEU A 321 -3.69 34.64 -30.36
N SER A 322 -3.91 35.41 -31.42
CA SER A 322 -4.35 36.81 -31.34
C SER A 322 -5.80 36.91 -30.90
N ALA A 323 -6.70 36.11 -31.46
CA ALA A 323 -8.10 36.00 -31.06
C ALA A 323 -8.26 35.50 -29.61
N ARG A 324 -7.41 34.58 -29.14
CA ARG A 324 -7.38 34.17 -27.73
C ARG A 324 -6.94 35.31 -26.80
N LYS A 325 -5.95 36.11 -27.21
CA LYS A 325 -5.51 37.30 -26.46
C LYS A 325 -6.58 38.39 -26.44
N SER A 326 -7.23 38.69 -27.57
CA SER A 326 -8.29 39.72 -27.62
C SER A 326 -9.51 39.30 -26.80
N ASN A 327 -9.96 38.04 -26.91
CA ASN A 327 -11.05 37.52 -26.08
C ASN A 327 -10.70 37.55 -24.59
N PHE A 328 -9.48 37.18 -24.20
CA PHE A 328 -9.01 37.28 -22.81
C PHE A 328 -9.03 38.74 -22.30
N ILE A 329 -8.67 39.71 -23.14
CA ILE A 329 -8.72 41.14 -22.83
C ILE A 329 -10.17 41.65 -22.78
N GLN A 330 -11.07 41.20 -23.66
CA GLN A 330 -12.50 41.55 -23.62
C GLN A 330 -13.26 40.91 -22.45
N THR A 331 -12.75 39.82 -21.87
CA THR A 331 -13.26 39.24 -20.62
C THR A 331 -12.73 39.91 -19.34
N GLN A 332 -11.88 40.94 -19.45
CA GLN A 332 -11.66 41.88 -18.35
C GLN A 332 -12.68 43.02 -18.45
N PRO A 333 -13.44 43.35 -17.38
CA PRO A 333 -14.41 44.43 -17.43
C PRO A 333 -13.70 45.79 -17.44
N TYR A 334 -13.59 46.38 -18.62
CA TYR A 334 -13.35 47.81 -18.74
C TYR A 334 -14.64 48.56 -18.34
N TYR A 335 -14.60 49.23 -17.19
CA TYR A 335 -15.73 50.00 -16.68
C TYR A 335 -16.05 51.20 -17.58
N ALA A 336 -17.21 51.16 -18.24
CA ALA A 336 -17.96 52.35 -18.62
C ALA A 336 -19.46 52.01 -18.72
N ASP A 337 -20.25 52.59 -17.81
CA ASP A 337 -21.71 52.77 -17.89
C ASP A 337 -22.61 51.52 -18.05
N ASP A 338 -23.03 50.90 -16.93
CA ASP A 338 -24.43 50.99 -16.50
C ASP A 338 -24.58 50.64 -14.99
N LYS A 339 -25.63 51.13 -14.34
CA LYS A 339 -25.85 51.07 -12.89
C LYS A 339 -26.72 49.88 -12.47
N SER A 340 -26.12 48.73 -12.18
CA SER A 340 -26.65 47.75 -11.19
C SER A 340 -25.79 46.47 -11.07
N ASN A 341 -25.00 46.35 -9.99
CA ASN A 341 -24.67 45.10 -9.24
C ASN A 341 -23.43 45.29 -8.33
N ASP A 342 -23.55 46.10 -7.28
CA ASP A 342 -22.44 46.41 -6.35
C ASP A 342 -21.85 45.15 -5.67
N THR A 343 -22.70 44.23 -5.22
CA THR A 343 -22.29 43.13 -4.33
C THR A 343 -21.39 42.08 -5.00
N SER A 344 -21.43 41.96 -6.32
CA SER A 344 -20.59 41.02 -7.09
C SER A 344 -19.22 41.61 -7.39
N ILE A 345 -19.11 42.93 -7.49
CA ILE A 345 -17.88 43.65 -7.86
C ILE A 345 -16.86 43.63 -6.71
N GLU A 346 -17.31 43.82 -5.47
CA GLU A 346 -16.43 43.73 -4.29
C GLU A 346 -15.85 42.31 -4.13
N GLN A 347 -16.64 41.26 -4.38
CA GLN A 347 -16.17 39.88 -4.25
C GLN A 347 -15.12 39.52 -5.31
N VAL A 348 -15.33 39.92 -6.57
CA VAL A 348 -14.36 39.68 -7.66
C VAL A 348 -13.07 40.49 -7.44
N THR A 349 -13.17 41.74 -6.98
CA THR A 349 -11.97 42.55 -6.68
C THR A 349 -11.23 42.06 -5.44
N ALA A 350 -11.93 41.58 -4.40
CA ALA A 350 -11.31 40.93 -3.24
C ALA A 350 -10.57 39.62 -3.62
N LEU A 351 -11.19 38.77 -4.44
CA LEU A 351 -10.58 37.54 -4.95
C LEU A 351 -9.36 37.83 -5.84
N THR A 352 -9.43 38.87 -6.69
CA THR A 352 -8.31 39.26 -7.56
C THR A 352 -7.12 39.75 -6.71
N LYS A 353 -7.37 40.61 -5.71
CA LYS A 353 -6.35 41.06 -4.75
C LYS A 353 -5.75 39.89 -3.95
N LEU A 354 -6.55 38.91 -3.55
CA LEU A 354 -6.07 37.70 -2.87
C LEU A 354 -5.13 36.89 -3.78
N VAL A 355 -5.49 36.68 -5.05
CA VAL A 355 -4.66 35.96 -6.03
C VAL A 355 -3.36 36.71 -6.35
N GLU A 356 -3.38 38.04 -6.40
CA GLU A 356 -2.18 38.86 -6.57
C GLU A 356 -1.27 38.82 -5.34
N ALA A 357 -1.83 38.93 -4.13
CA ALA A 357 -1.09 38.77 -2.87
C ALA A 357 -0.46 37.37 -2.77
N GLN A 358 -1.18 36.31 -3.12
CA GLN A 358 -0.64 34.95 -3.16
C GLN A 358 0.48 34.79 -4.21
N LYS A 359 0.36 35.42 -5.39
CA LYS A 359 1.46 35.42 -6.39
C LYS A 359 2.71 36.12 -5.88
N GLN A 360 2.56 37.26 -5.20
CA GLN A 360 3.67 37.97 -4.57
C GLN A 360 4.32 37.12 -3.47
N GLN A 361 3.52 36.51 -2.60
CA GLN A 361 4.02 35.61 -1.55
C GLN A 361 4.74 34.38 -2.12
N ILE A 362 4.24 33.78 -3.20
CA ILE A 362 4.92 32.66 -3.90
C ILE A 362 6.23 33.12 -4.54
N GLN A 363 6.31 34.35 -5.07
CA GLN A 363 7.56 34.91 -5.59
C GLN A 363 8.56 35.19 -4.46
N GLN A 364 8.10 35.74 -3.33
CA GLN A 364 8.93 36.02 -2.17
C GLN A 364 9.49 34.72 -1.55
N LEU A 365 8.65 33.70 -1.34
CA LEU A 365 9.08 32.37 -0.89
C LEU A 365 10.07 31.71 -1.87
N ARG A 366 9.95 31.94 -3.18
CA ARG A 366 10.93 31.47 -4.18
C ARG A 366 12.25 32.23 -4.11
N LEU A 367 12.22 33.52 -3.79
CA LEU A 367 13.43 34.33 -3.58
C LEU A 367 14.11 33.95 -2.26
N GLU A 368 13.35 33.71 -1.19
CA GLU A 368 13.84 33.25 0.11
C GLU A 368 14.43 31.83 0.02
N ALA A 369 13.77 30.90 -0.68
CA ALA A 369 14.33 29.57 -0.95
C ALA A 369 15.62 29.66 -1.79
N LYS A 370 15.69 30.58 -2.75
CA LYS A 370 16.90 30.80 -3.56
C LYS A 370 18.02 31.47 -2.76
N SER A 371 17.71 32.40 -1.84
CA SER A 371 18.71 33.00 -0.96
C SER A 371 19.21 31.99 0.08
N ALA A 372 18.33 31.15 0.65
CA ALA A 372 18.72 30.07 1.55
C ALA A 372 19.70 29.09 0.89
N LEU A 373 19.43 28.67 -0.36
CA LEU A 373 20.38 27.86 -1.15
C LEU A 373 21.74 28.55 -1.37
N SER A 374 21.77 29.87 -1.62
CA SER A 374 23.03 30.60 -1.74
C SER A 374 23.74 30.90 -0.40
N ILE A 375 23.00 30.86 0.71
CA ILE A 375 23.56 30.97 2.07
C ILE A 375 24.20 29.64 2.45
N ASP A 376 23.60 28.48 2.13
CA ASP A 376 24.25 27.17 2.34
C ASP A 376 25.55 27.04 1.53
N GLU A 377 25.59 27.47 0.26
CA GLU A 377 26.84 27.46 -0.54
C GLU A 377 27.93 28.37 0.04
N SER A 378 27.56 29.52 0.63
CA SER A 378 28.54 30.46 1.22
C SER A 378 28.95 30.09 2.65
N VAL A 379 28.07 29.46 3.44
CA VAL A 379 28.39 28.90 4.77
C VAL A 379 29.26 27.64 4.62
N ALA A 380 29.00 26.77 3.63
CA ALA A 380 29.88 25.65 3.32
C ALA A 380 31.28 26.10 2.83
N ALA A 381 31.36 27.23 2.13
CA ALA A 381 32.64 27.84 1.75
C ALA A 381 33.37 28.48 2.95
N GLN A 382 32.67 29.11 3.89
CA GLN A 382 33.29 29.72 5.08
C GLN A 382 33.67 28.70 6.17
N GLN A 383 32.93 27.60 6.33
CA GLN A 383 33.27 26.55 7.31
C GLN A 383 34.53 25.76 6.90
N ASN A 384 34.81 25.60 5.61
CA ASN A 384 36.08 25.04 5.12
C ASN A 384 37.26 26.03 5.20
N GLY A 385 37.02 27.31 5.48
CA GLY A 385 38.06 28.35 5.53
C GLY A 385 38.70 28.59 6.91
N ASN A 386 38.09 28.09 7.99
CA ASN A 386 38.51 28.35 9.38
C ASN A 386 38.87 27.09 10.18
N ALA A 387 38.99 25.93 9.52
CA ALA A 387 39.29 24.65 10.16
C ALA A 387 40.79 24.31 10.22
N GLU A 388 41.63 25.28 10.61
CA GLU A 388 43.03 25.02 11.00
C GLU A 388 43.35 25.73 12.33
N LEU A 389 42.92 25.13 13.44
CA LEU A 389 43.65 25.01 14.73
C LEU A 389 42.76 24.37 15.82
N ALA A 390 43.37 23.46 16.59
CA ALA A 390 42.91 22.84 17.85
C ALA A 390 41.79 21.76 17.81
N ILE A 391 42.17 20.57 18.29
CA ILE A 391 41.35 19.40 18.66
C ILE A 391 41.51 19.24 20.20
N PRO A 392 40.73 18.39 20.92
CA PRO A 392 39.28 18.33 21.15
C PRO A 392 38.93 18.71 22.62
N ILE A 393 37.67 18.50 23.07
CA ILE A 393 37.40 17.78 24.35
C ILE A 393 35.92 17.30 24.45
N ASN A 394 35.77 16.21 25.19
CA ASN A 394 34.60 15.37 25.45
C ASN A 394 33.39 15.97 26.21
N ALA A 395 32.23 15.33 25.95
CA ALA A 395 31.22 14.81 26.91
C ALA A 395 30.06 15.66 27.47
N ALA A 396 29.04 14.90 27.93
CA ALA A 396 27.77 15.24 28.60
C ALA A 396 26.72 15.98 27.73
N LYS A 397 25.51 15.49 27.44
CA LYS A 397 24.55 14.51 28.04
C LYS A 397 23.71 15.08 29.20
N ASN A 398 22.37 14.99 29.04
CA ASN A 398 21.28 15.41 29.97
C ASN A 398 21.13 16.95 30.11
N ALA A 399 19.97 17.57 30.38
CA ALA A 399 18.54 17.18 30.45
C ALA A 399 17.72 18.48 30.14
N GLU A 400 16.57 18.49 29.42
CA GLU A 400 15.20 18.14 29.87
C GLU A 400 14.45 19.31 30.58
N VAL A 401 13.11 19.33 30.49
CA VAL A 401 12.13 20.25 31.14
C VAL A 401 12.06 21.66 30.49
N GLU A 402 11.02 22.07 29.73
CA GLU A 402 9.60 22.36 30.11
C GLU A 402 9.54 23.62 31.04
N ILE A 403 8.69 24.65 30.89
CA ILE A 403 7.22 24.78 30.99
C ILE A 403 6.83 26.23 30.57
N SER A 404 5.60 26.45 30.05
CA SER A 404 4.84 27.75 29.88
C SER A 404 5.49 28.92 29.11
N GLU A 405 4.83 29.60 28.17
CA GLU A 405 3.46 30.16 28.17
C GLU A 405 2.57 29.73 26.98
#